data_AF-A0A357Z3T1-F1
#
_entry.id   AF-A0A357Z3T1-F1
#
_cell.length_a   1.000
_cell.length_b   1.000
_cell.length_c   1.000
_cell.angle_alpha   90.00
_cell.angle_beta   90.00
_cell.angle_gamma   90.00
#
_symmetry.space_group_name_H-M   'P 1'
#
loop_
_entity.id
_entity.type
_entity.pdbx_description
1 polymer ?
#
loop_
_entity_poly.entity_id
_entity_poly.type
_entity_poly.pdbx_seq_one_letter_code
_entity_poly.pdbx_strand_id
1 'polypeptide(L)'
;MGERHVVEQIQDTVRDNLEHVFGVALENATNEQCYKAVALTVRDRLENIRHEYVEKAEKERTKQIYYLCMEFLVGRSLKNSLYNLGLEDAYRKALAGMGLKLDTLYEEEPDAGLGNGGLGRLAACFMDSLATLGYPATGYSLCYEYGVFRQKLVDGWQTELPDFWLPGGKIWLRSEPEKSVEVHFDGHIEDYWNNRFHVVNHKGYKKVIAVPCDMYIAGYGGKGVSRLRLWRATSSEFDMKLFNGGDYMRAMEQKAMAEIITKVLYPDDNHLEGKSLRLSQQYFLVSAAVQDIIRHHLFTHRTLDSLPDLAAIHLNDTHPVLAIPEMMRVMLDECGYGWDDAWEIVQRVFAYTNHTVMPEALECWGIDLFRMRLPRIYQIIEEINRRFCAGMHNRCVDGYKVGRMAPWNDGYVKMANLAVVSCHSVNGVSKLHSEILKNRIFHDFYTEMPEKFTSVTNGIAHRRWLCQANPGLFSLLTELIGDGFVLDASRLQDLMKYKDDPAALQKLAQVKRQNKVRFAQYVKRVQGLDIDPDSIFDVQVKRLHEYKRQHLNALQILTDYQRLREDPNADFVPRTYIFGAKAAAGYYFAKQIIRFIVDLG
;
A
#
# COMPACT_ATOMS: atom_id res chain seq x y z
N MET A 1 -7.90 33.92 -13.86
CA MET A 1 -8.28 34.39 -12.50
C MET A 1 -7.02 34.87 -11.81
N GLY A 2 -7.01 36.06 -11.23
CA GLY A 2 -5.83 36.61 -10.55
C GLY A 2 -5.56 35.95 -9.20
N GLU A 3 -4.31 35.95 -8.75
CA GLU A 3 -3.84 35.32 -7.50
C GLU A 3 -4.66 35.77 -6.26
N ARG A 4 -5.04 37.05 -6.20
CA ARG A 4 -5.86 37.61 -5.12
C ARG A 4 -7.22 36.91 -4.98
N HIS A 5 -7.85 36.56 -6.10
CA HIS A 5 -9.14 35.88 -6.08
C HIS A 5 -9.04 34.45 -5.55
N VAL A 6 -7.94 33.75 -5.84
CA VAL A 6 -7.70 32.39 -5.32
C VAL A 6 -7.49 32.40 -3.81
N VAL A 7 -6.77 33.40 -3.30
CA VAL A 7 -6.55 33.56 -1.85
C VAL A 7 -7.86 33.83 -1.11
N GLU A 8 -8.68 34.76 -1.59
CA GLU A 8 -9.99 35.08 -1.01
C GLU A 8 -10.91 33.84 -1.01
N GLN A 9 -11.00 33.11 -2.14
CA GLN A 9 -11.78 31.87 -2.21
C GLN A 9 -11.34 30.79 -1.22
N ILE A 10 -10.02 30.62 -1.01
CA ILE A 10 -9.50 29.67 -0.02
C ILE A 10 -9.94 30.09 1.39
N GLN A 11 -9.85 31.38 1.72
CA GLN A 11 -10.26 31.89 3.04
C GLN A 11 -11.74 31.66 3.29
N ASP A 12 -12.59 32.01 2.33
CA ASP A 12 -14.04 31.84 2.43
C ASP A 12 -14.39 30.35 2.61
N THR A 13 -13.84 29.47 1.78
CA THR A 13 -14.15 28.03 1.87
C THR A 13 -13.67 27.40 3.18
N VAL A 14 -12.53 27.83 3.71
CA VAL A 14 -12.04 27.34 5.02
C VAL A 14 -12.93 27.84 6.15
N ARG A 15 -13.41 29.09 6.11
CA ARG A 15 -14.38 29.62 7.08
C ARG A 15 -15.71 28.88 7.01
N ASP A 16 -16.24 28.69 5.81
CA ASP A 16 -17.49 27.94 5.58
C ASP A 16 -17.39 26.52 6.14
N ASN A 17 -16.26 25.85 5.94
CA ASN A 17 -16.03 24.52 6.52
C ASN A 17 -15.99 24.55 8.05
N LEU A 18 -15.32 25.54 8.66
CA LEU A 18 -15.30 25.70 10.12
C LEU A 18 -16.70 25.93 10.69
N GLU A 19 -17.47 26.82 10.08
CA GLU A 19 -18.80 27.20 10.54
C GLU A 19 -19.85 26.11 10.30
N HIS A 20 -19.91 25.56 9.07
CA HIS A 20 -20.98 24.65 8.68
C HIS A 20 -20.69 23.18 8.96
N VAL A 21 -19.42 22.76 8.91
CA VAL A 21 -19.04 21.35 9.15
C VAL A 21 -18.64 21.12 10.60
N PHE A 22 -17.88 22.06 11.19
CA PHE A 22 -17.38 21.91 12.56
C PHE A 22 -18.17 22.72 13.60
N GLY A 23 -19.06 23.63 13.18
CA GLY A 23 -19.89 24.41 14.09
C GLY A 23 -19.10 25.42 14.93
N VAL A 24 -17.94 25.87 14.46
CA VAL A 24 -17.05 26.78 15.20
C VAL A 24 -16.64 27.98 14.35
N ALA A 25 -16.60 29.16 14.98
CA ALA A 25 -15.98 30.34 14.38
C ALA A 25 -14.45 30.25 14.45
N LEU A 26 -13.75 30.92 13.53
CA LEU A 26 -12.29 30.88 13.42
C LEU A 26 -11.58 31.24 14.73
N GLU A 27 -12.12 32.21 15.48
CA GLU A 27 -11.53 32.70 16.73
C GLU A 27 -11.54 31.65 17.85
N ASN A 28 -12.44 30.67 17.75
CA ASN A 28 -12.62 29.60 18.74
C ASN A 28 -12.16 28.22 18.23
N ALA A 29 -11.70 28.13 16.98
CA ALA A 29 -11.32 26.88 16.36
C ALA A 29 -9.95 26.40 16.86
N THR A 30 -9.84 25.10 17.18
CA THR A 30 -8.55 24.47 17.46
C THR A 30 -7.73 24.29 16.19
N ASN A 31 -6.41 24.12 16.30
CA ASN A 31 -5.56 23.77 15.16
C ASN A 31 -6.04 22.51 14.45
N GLU A 32 -6.54 21.51 15.19
CA GLU A 32 -7.09 20.28 14.62
C GLU A 32 -8.33 20.57 13.76
N GLN A 33 -9.25 21.41 14.23
CA GLN A 33 -10.44 21.82 13.45
C GLN A 33 -10.03 22.61 12.21
N CYS A 34 -9.09 23.55 12.33
CA CYS A 34 -8.53 24.30 11.21
C CYS A 34 -7.85 23.38 10.18
N TYR A 35 -7.06 22.40 10.63
CA TYR A 35 -6.48 21.38 9.78
C TYR A 35 -7.56 20.62 9.01
N LYS A 36 -8.58 20.12 9.71
CA LYS A 36 -9.65 19.34 9.08
C LYS A 36 -10.45 20.16 8.07
N ALA A 37 -10.72 21.44 8.35
CA ALA A 37 -11.37 22.35 7.41
C ALA A 37 -10.54 22.56 6.13
N VAL A 38 -9.23 22.78 6.27
CA VAL A 38 -8.30 22.89 5.14
C VAL A 38 -8.21 21.59 4.34
N ALA A 39 -8.07 20.45 5.03
CA ALA A 39 -7.99 19.14 4.40
C ALA A 39 -9.26 18.80 3.61
N LEU A 40 -10.44 19.17 4.13
CA LEU A 40 -11.71 19.01 3.45
C LEU A 40 -11.76 19.79 2.13
N THR A 41 -11.39 21.08 2.14
CA THR A 41 -11.30 21.90 0.94
C THR A 41 -10.37 21.31 -0.11
N VAL A 42 -9.21 20.78 0.31
CA VAL A 42 -8.25 20.15 -0.62
C VAL A 42 -8.82 18.84 -1.17
N ARG A 43 -9.45 18.02 -0.33
CA ARG A 43 -10.04 16.73 -0.73
C ARG A 43 -11.15 16.93 -1.77
N ASP A 44 -12.05 17.88 -1.56
CA ASP A 44 -13.15 18.14 -2.50
C ASP A 44 -12.62 18.61 -3.87
N ARG A 45 -11.52 19.38 -3.88
CA ARG A 45 -10.82 19.73 -5.12
C ARG A 45 -10.21 18.52 -5.82
N LEU A 46 -9.61 17.59 -5.08
CA LEU A 46 -9.06 16.35 -5.64
C LEU A 46 -10.15 15.46 -6.24
N GLU A 47 -11.32 15.41 -5.61
CA GLU A 47 -12.48 14.65 -6.10
C GLU A 47 -12.97 15.20 -7.44
N ASN A 48 -13.10 16.52 -7.57
CA ASN A 48 -13.48 17.16 -8.84
C ASN A 48 -12.46 16.88 -9.95
N ILE A 49 -11.16 17.04 -9.66
CA ILE A 49 -10.10 16.73 -10.64
C ILE A 49 -10.14 15.26 -11.03
N ARG A 50 -10.37 14.35 -10.08
CA ARG A 50 -10.50 12.91 -10.34
C ARG A 50 -11.66 12.63 -11.28
N HIS A 51 -12.83 13.23 -11.05
CA HIS A 51 -14.01 13.04 -11.88
C HIS A 51 -13.74 13.44 -13.34
N GLU A 52 -13.26 14.67 -13.55
CA GLU A 52 -12.90 15.18 -14.90
C GLU A 52 -11.84 14.31 -15.58
N TYR A 53 -10.85 13.87 -14.80
CA TYR A 53 -9.75 13.05 -15.29
C TYR A 53 -10.21 11.65 -15.75
N VAL A 54 -11.10 11.00 -15.00
CA VAL A 54 -11.68 9.69 -15.39
C VAL A 54 -12.58 9.82 -16.60
N GLU A 55 -13.48 10.81 -16.60
CA GLU A 55 -14.42 11.01 -17.69
C GLU A 55 -13.67 11.23 -19.02
N LYS A 56 -12.57 12.00 -18.98
CA LYS A 56 -11.69 12.16 -20.15
C LYS A 56 -11.05 10.84 -20.58
N ALA A 57 -10.49 10.09 -19.63
CA ALA A 57 -9.83 8.82 -19.92
C ALA A 57 -10.79 7.78 -20.52
N GLU A 58 -12.03 7.72 -20.04
CA GLU A 58 -13.08 6.84 -20.57
C GLU A 58 -13.47 7.23 -22.01
N LYS A 59 -13.64 8.53 -22.30
CA LYS A 59 -13.88 9.04 -23.66
C LYS A 59 -12.74 8.70 -24.63
N GLU A 60 -11.51 8.75 -24.15
CA GLU A 60 -10.30 8.41 -24.92
C GLU A 60 -10.04 6.88 -24.98
N ARG A 61 -10.87 6.07 -24.32
CA ARG A 61 -10.69 4.60 -24.17
C ARG A 61 -9.31 4.23 -23.62
N THR A 62 -8.79 5.06 -22.73
CA THR A 62 -7.51 4.80 -22.06
C THR A 62 -7.67 3.63 -21.09
N LYS A 63 -6.75 2.67 -21.18
CA LYS A 63 -6.72 1.49 -20.31
C LYS A 63 -6.59 1.90 -18.84
N GLN A 64 -7.49 1.42 -18.00
CA GLN A 64 -7.52 1.64 -16.55
C GLN A 64 -6.56 0.67 -15.85
N ILE A 65 -5.85 1.16 -14.84
CA ILE A 65 -4.93 0.34 -14.03
C ILE A 65 -5.55 0.10 -12.65
N TYR A 66 -5.67 -1.17 -12.27
CA TYR A 66 -6.11 -1.59 -10.95
C TYR A 66 -4.95 -2.21 -10.19
N TYR A 67 -4.49 -1.56 -9.12
CA TYR A 67 -3.32 -2.00 -8.36
C TYR A 67 -3.76 -2.60 -7.01
N LEU A 68 -3.69 -3.93 -6.87
CA LEU A 68 -4.13 -4.62 -5.66
C LEU A 68 -2.93 -4.83 -4.74
N CYS A 69 -3.00 -4.30 -3.53
CA CYS A 69 -1.94 -4.43 -2.54
C CYS A 69 -2.53 -4.43 -1.12
N MET A 70 -1.99 -5.26 -0.23
CA MET A 70 -2.39 -5.26 1.18
C MET A 70 -1.95 -4.01 1.94
N GLU A 71 -0.98 -3.25 1.42
CA GLU A 71 -0.48 -2.05 2.09
C GLU A 71 -0.25 -0.85 1.16
N PHE A 72 -0.51 0.34 1.68
CA PHE A 72 -0.19 1.64 1.08
C PHE A 72 0.38 2.58 2.14
N LEU A 73 1.68 2.87 2.07
CA LEU A 73 2.34 3.79 3.01
C LEU A 73 2.34 5.20 2.42
N VAL A 74 1.16 5.83 2.35
CA VAL A 74 0.98 7.14 1.72
C VAL A 74 1.67 8.27 2.50
N GLY A 75 1.73 8.16 3.83
CA GLY A 75 2.15 9.23 4.74
C GLY A 75 1.10 10.33 4.84
N ARG A 76 1.50 11.51 5.31
CA ARG A 76 0.65 12.71 5.35
C ARG A 76 0.24 13.16 3.93
N SER A 77 -1.03 13.49 3.77
CA SER A 77 -1.69 13.83 2.51
C SER A 77 -1.70 15.34 2.25
N LEU A 78 -1.92 16.19 3.27
CA LEU A 78 -2.15 17.62 3.06
C LEU A 78 -0.98 18.28 2.33
N LYS A 79 0.23 18.08 2.86
CA LYS A 79 1.45 18.66 2.30
C LYS A 79 1.70 18.17 0.88
N ASN A 80 1.47 16.88 0.62
CA ASN A 80 1.68 16.28 -0.69
C ASN A 80 0.67 16.77 -1.73
N SER A 81 -0.60 16.86 -1.36
CA SER A 81 -1.65 17.34 -2.25
C SER A 81 -1.45 18.80 -2.60
N LEU A 82 -1.15 19.67 -1.62
CA LEU A 82 -0.86 21.08 -1.88
C LEU A 82 0.37 21.27 -2.79
N TYR A 83 1.43 20.50 -2.54
CA TYR A 83 2.63 20.53 -3.38
C TYR A 83 2.34 20.09 -4.82
N ASN A 84 1.70 18.94 -5.01
CA ASN A 84 1.42 18.38 -6.34
C ASN A 84 0.41 19.23 -7.14
N LEU A 85 -0.51 19.92 -6.47
CA LEU A 85 -1.45 20.86 -7.09
C LEU A 85 -0.84 22.25 -7.37
N GLY A 86 0.38 22.53 -6.87
CA GLY A 86 0.98 23.87 -6.97
C GLY A 86 0.24 24.94 -6.15
N LEU A 87 -0.38 24.55 -5.04
CA LEU A 87 -1.24 25.43 -4.22
C LEU A 87 -0.62 25.81 -2.87
N GLU A 88 0.59 25.31 -2.55
CA GLU A 88 1.20 25.53 -1.23
C GLU A 88 1.32 27.03 -0.89
N ASP A 89 1.83 27.85 -1.82
CA ASP A 89 1.99 29.30 -1.59
C ASP A 89 0.65 30.03 -1.42
N ALA A 90 -0.36 29.65 -2.20
CA ALA A 90 -1.70 30.23 -2.10
C ALA A 90 -2.33 29.94 -0.73
N TYR A 91 -2.24 28.69 -0.26
CA TYR A 91 -2.71 28.32 1.08
C TYR A 91 -1.89 28.98 2.18
N ARG A 92 -0.57 29.09 2.02
CA ARG A 92 0.30 29.77 2.98
C ARG A 92 -0.10 31.25 3.15
N LYS A 93 -0.38 31.96 2.06
CA LYS A 93 -0.87 33.35 2.07
C LYS A 93 -2.28 33.47 2.66
N ALA A 94 -3.21 32.61 2.23
CA ALA A 94 -4.59 32.61 2.71
C ALA A 94 -4.68 32.39 4.22
N LEU A 95 -4.01 31.34 4.72
CA LEU A 95 -4.01 31.00 6.14
C LEU A 95 -3.29 32.06 6.99
N ALA A 96 -2.21 32.66 6.49
CA ALA A 96 -1.56 33.78 7.19
C ALA A 96 -2.52 34.97 7.38
N GLY A 97 -3.35 35.28 6.37
CA GLY A 97 -4.41 36.30 6.49
C GLY A 97 -5.52 35.95 7.47
N MET A 98 -5.61 34.69 7.90
CA MET A 98 -6.52 34.17 8.93
C MET A 98 -5.84 34.00 10.29
N GLY A 99 -4.57 34.41 10.44
CA GLY A 99 -3.79 34.20 11.68
C GLY A 99 -3.29 32.77 11.88
N LEU A 100 -3.37 31.91 10.87
CA LEU A 100 -2.97 30.50 10.92
C LEU A 100 -1.62 30.26 10.24
N LYS A 101 -0.87 29.27 10.73
CA LYS A 101 0.40 28.82 10.12
C LYS A 101 0.23 27.44 9.49
N LEU A 102 0.43 27.35 8.17
CA LEU A 102 0.30 26.10 7.43
C LEU A 102 1.19 24.97 8.00
N ASP A 103 2.42 25.30 8.41
CA ASP A 103 3.35 24.31 8.98
C ASP A 103 2.86 23.75 10.32
N THR A 104 2.09 24.51 11.10
CA THR A 104 1.44 23.99 12.32
C THR A 104 0.36 22.99 11.95
N LEU A 105 -0.47 23.29 10.95
CA LEU A 105 -1.55 22.39 10.50
C LEU A 105 -1.02 21.08 9.92
N TYR A 106 0.17 21.08 9.30
CA TYR A 106 0.82 19.85 8.85
C TYR A 106 1.19 18.90 9.99
N GLU A 107 1.38 19.38 11.21
CA GLU A 107 1.71 18.55 12.37
C GLU A 107 0.47 17.94 13.05
N GLU A 108 -0.72 18.50 12.80
CA GLU A 108 -2.00 17.94 13.26
C GLU A 108 -2.40 16.68 12.47
N GLU A 109 -1.84 16.49 11.27
CA GLU A 109 -2.17 15.37 10.40
C GLU A 109 -1.45 14.08 10.84
N PRO A 110 -2.18 13.03 11.25
CA PRO A 110 -1.58 11.72 11.47
C PRO A 110 -1.23 11.05 10.14
N ASP A 111 -0.15 10.28 10.12
CA ASP A 111 0.14 9.38 9.00
C ASP A 111 -0.98 8.33 8.88
N ALA A 112 -1.45 8.08 7.65
CA ALA A 112 -2.46 7.05 7.45
C ALA A 112 -1.89 5.66 7.77
N GLY A 113 -2.51 4.97 8.72
CA GLY A 113 -2.14 3.62 9.16
C GLY A 113 -2.49 2.54 8.14
N LEU A 114 -2.00 2.66 6.91
CA LEU A 114 -2.38 1.82 5.78
C LEU A 114 -1.23 0.95 5.25
N GLY A 115 -0.03 1.04 5.82
CA GLY A 115 1.10 0.23 5.38
C GLY A 115 2.21 0.09 6.41
N ASN A 116 3.12 -0.86 6.15
CA ASN A 116 4.25 -1.17 7.02
C ASN A 116 5.60 -0.78 6.38
N GLY A 117 5.85 -1.23 5.15
CA GLY A 117 7.21 -1.30 4.61
C GLY A 117 7.37 -0.77 3.19
N GLY A 118 8.43 -1.28 2.55
CA GLY A 118 8.82 -0.88 1.20
C GLY A 118 7.79 -1.24 0.13
N LEU A 119 7.00 -2.30 0.33
CA LEU A 119 5.95 -2.71 -0.60
C LEU A 119 4.85 -1.63 -0.66
N GLY A 120 4.36 -1.18 0.50
CA GLY A 120 3.33 -0.15 0.60
C GLY A 120 3.86 1.22 0.21
N ARG A 121 5.14 1.52 0.46
CA ARG A 121 5.74 2.77 0.02
C ARG A 121 5.96 2.81 -1.49
N LEU A 122 6.29 1.67 -2.11
CA LEU A 122 6.32 1.52 -3.56
C LEU A 122 4.93 1.72 -4.16
N ALA A 123 3.90 1.06 -3.61
CA ALA A 123 2.52 1.22 -4.05
C ALA A 123 2.09 2.69 -4.01
N ALA A 124 2.37 3.41 -2.93
CA ALA A 124 2.09 4.85 -2.83
C ALA A 124 2.88 5.69 -3.87
N CYS A 125 4.14 5.34 -4.16
CA CYS A 125 4.93 6.02 -5.19
C CYS A 125 4.45 5.73 -6.62
N PHE A 126 3.92 4.53 -6.88
CA PHE A 126 3.26 4.21 -8.14
C PHE A 126 1.99 5.01 -8.32
N MET A 127 1.11 5.09 -7.32
CA MET A 127 -0.12 5.88 -7.42
C MET A 127 0.14 7.36 -7.74
N ASP A 128 1.16 7.96 -7.12
CA ASP A 128 1.62 9.32 -7.42
C ASP A 128 2.18 9.44 -8.86
N SER A 129 2.99 8.46 -9.30
CA SER A 129 3.60 8.48 -10.63
C SER A 129 2.59 8.24 -11.75
N LEU A 130 1.63 7.32 -11.55
CA LEU A 130 0.55 7.04 -12.49
C LEU A 130 -0.31 8.29 -12.69
N ALA A 131 -0.71 8.95 -11.60
CA ALA A 131 -1.43 10.24 -11.68
C ALA A 131 -0.62 11.32 -12.39
N THR A 132 0.69 11.41 -12.11
CA THR A 132 1.58 12.41 -12.72
C THR A 132 1.76 12.18 -14.22
N LEU A 133 1.84 10.93 -14.66
CA LEU A 133 2.04 10.54 -16.06
C LEU A 133 0.72 10.44 -16.84
N GLY A 134 -0.43 10.67 -16.19
CA GLY A 134 -1.74 10.62 -16.83
C GLY A 134 -2.27 9.20 -17.07
N TYR A 135 -1.80 8.19 -16.32
CA TYR A 135 -2.38 6.85 -16.32
C TYR A 135 -3.51 6.71 -15.27
N PRO A 136 -4.75 6.44 -15.69
CA PRO A 136 -5.88 6.42 -14.77
C PRO A 136 -5.81 5.16 -13.92
N ALA A 137 -5.62 5.35 -12.61
CA ALA A 137 -5.33 4.28 -11.69
C ALA A 137 -6.26 4.26 -10.47
N THR A 138 -6.69 3.06 -10.09
CA THR A 138 -7.30 2.77 -8.79
C THR A 138 -6.46 1.75 -8.03
N GLY A 139 -6.00 2.10 -6.84
CA GLY A 139 -5.39 1.18 -5.90
C GLY A 139 -6.45 0.58 -5.00
N TYR A 140 -6.36 -0.71 -4.68
CA TYR A 140 -7.25 -1.39 -3.75
C TYR A 140 -6.49 -1.94 -2.55
N SER A 141 -7.00 -1.66 -1.35
CA SER A 141 -6.48 -2.17 -0.06
C SER A 141 -7.61 -2.23 0.97
N LEU A 142 -7.28 -2.64 2.19
CA LEU A 142 -8.18 -2.57 3.34
C LEU A 142 -8.02 -1.25 4.11
N CYS A 143 -9.11 -0.80 4.73
CA CYS A 143 -9.14 0.36 5.61
C CYS A 143 -8.80 -0.07 7.04
N TYR A 144 -7.51 -0.22 7.35
CA TYR A 144 -7.07 -0.66 8.67
C TYR A 144 -7.32 0.38 9.76
N GLU A 145 -8.00 -0.01 10.83
CA GLU A 145 -8.34 0.90 11.94
C GLU A 145 -7.12 1.32 12.76
N TYR A 146 -6.19 0.38 13.01
CA TYR A 146 -5.03 0.57 13.88
C TYR A 146 -3.68 0.38 13.18
N GLY A 147 -3.69 0.38 11.85
CA GLY A 147 -2.50 0.15 11.03
C GLY A 147 -1.77 -1.14 11.40
N VAL A 148 -0.44 -1.06 11.58
CA VAL A 148 0.37 -2.18 12.06
C VAL A 148 0.46 -2.11 13.58
N PHE A 149 1.14 -1.08 14.09
CA PHE A 149 1.16 -0.66 15.49
C PHE A 149 2.01 0.62 15.61
N ARG A 150 1.75 1.42 16.64
CA ARG A 150 2.65 2.47 17.14
C ARG A 150 3.70 1.83 18.04
N GLN A 151 4.97 2.05 17.70
CA GLN A 151 6.09 1.51 18.46
C GLN A 151 6.36 2.39 19.67
N LYS A 152 6.51 1.79 20.85
CA LYS A 152 7.07 2.43 22.05
C LYS A 152 8.21 1.56 22.56
N LEU A 153 9.28 2.18 23.06
CA LEU A 153 10.34 1.47 23.76
C LEU A 153 10.09 1.56 25.27
N VAL A 154 10.07 0.41 25.95
CA VAL A 154 9.92 0.29 27.41
C VAL A 154 11.01 -0.66 27.90
N ASP A 155 11.94 -0.17 28.74
CA ASP A 155 13.08 -0.92 29.25
C ASP A 155 13.90 -1.61 28.13
N GLY A 156 14.16 -0.88 27.05
CA GLY A 156 14.88 -1.36 25.86
C GLY A 156 14.05 -2.24 24.91
N TRP A 157 12.88 -2.71 25.33
CA TRP A 157 12.02 -3.57 24.53
C TRP A 157 11.04 -2.79 23.66
N GLN A 158 10.78 -3.32 22.47
CA GLN A 158 9.65 -2.88 21.65
C GLN A 158 8.32 -3.33 22.29
N THR A 159 7.43 -2.37 22.50
CA THR A 159 6.03 -2.55 22.87
C THR A 159 5.14 -2.03 21.75
N GLU A 160 4.18 -2.85 21.34
CA GLU A 160 3.21 -2.56 20.29
C GLU A 160 1.95 -1.91 20.88
N LEU A 161 1.66 -0.67 20.49
CA LEU A 161 0.44 0.05 20.86
C LEU A 161 -0.45 0.21 19.60
N PRO A 162 -1.78 0.32 19.73
CA PRO A 162 -2.64 0.62 18.58
C PRO A 162 -2.26 1.95 17.92
N ASP A 163 -2.27 2.02 16.59
CA ASP A 163 -1.99 3.25 15.86
C ASP A 163 -3.28 4.01 15.51
N PHE A 164 -3.70 4.90 16.42
CA PHE A 164 -4.94 5.67 16.29
C PHE A 164 -4.79 6.84 15.30
N TRP A 165 -4.96 6.56 13.99
CA TRP A 165 -4.85 7.57 12.94
C TRP A 165 -6.22 8.13 12.48
N LEU A 166 -7.30 7.34 12.58
CA LEU A 166 -8.61 7.73 12.05
C LEU A 166 -9.23 9.01 12.64
N PRO A 167 -9.12 9.34 13.93
CA PRO A 167 -9.75 10.57 14.47
C PRO A 167 -9.35 11.86 13.72
N GLY A 168 -8.09 11.93 13.26
CA GLY A 168 -7.59 13.00 12.37
C GLY A 168 -7.67 12.63 10.90
N GLY A 169 -7.15 11.46 10.53
CA GLY A 169 -6.96 11.06 9.13
C GLY A 169 -8.24 10.66 8.38
N LYS A 170 -9.33 10.35 9.07
CA LYS A 170 -10.63 10.03 8.45
C LYS A 170 -11.18 11.19 7.61
N ILE A 171 -10.71 12.42 7.82
CA ILE A 171 -11.09 13.57 6.97
C ILE A 171 -10.77 13.33 5.49
N TRP A 172 -9.74 12.54 5.20
CA TRP A 172 -9.34 12.19 3.83
C TRP A 172 -10.16 11.08 3.20
N LEU A 173 -10.98 10.38 3.99
CA LEU A 173 -11.78 9.24 3.53
C LEU A 173 -13.18 9.70 3.11
N ARG A 174 -13.57 9.36 1.89
CA ARG A 174 -14.95 9.48 1.38
C ARG A 174 -15.61 8.10 1.42
N SER A 175 -16.54 7.89 2.36
CA SER A 175 -17.30 6.64 2.41
C SER A 175 -18.40 6.64 1.34
N GLU A 176 -18.57 5.50 0.65
CA GLU A 176 -19.63 5.29 -0.35
C GLU A 176 -20.49 4.04 0.00
N PRO A 177 -21.27 4.05 1.10
CA PRO A 177 -22.04 2.88 1.54
C PRO A 177 -22.99 2.30 0.49
N GLU A 178 -23.49 3.12 -0.43
CA GLU A 178 -24.35 2.72 -1.55
C GLU A 178 -23.66 1.80 -2.56
N LYS A 179 -22.32 1.78 -2.60
CA LYS A 179 -21.54 0.89 -3.46
C LYS A 179 -21.03 -0.36 -2.73
N SER A 180 -21.51 -0.61 -1.50
CA SER A 180 -21.10 -1.76 -0.71
C SER A 180 -21.35 -3.09 -1.43
N VAL A 181 -20.50 -4.07 -1.16
CA VAL A 181 -20.60 -5.41 -1.75
C VAL A 181 -20.57 -6.49 -0.68
N GLU A 182 -21.16 -7.63 -1.01
CA GLU A 182 -21.24 -8.78 -0.13
C GLU A 182 -20.06 -9.72 -0.40
N VAL A 183 -19.41 -10.19 0.67
CA VAL A 183 -18.32 -11.18 0.60
C VAL A 183 -18.71 -12.39 1.43
N HIS A 184 -18.64 -13.58 0.80
CA HIS A 184 -19.06 -14.84 1.40
C HIS A 184 -17.88 -15.65 1.92
N PHE A 185 -17.98 -16.12 3.16
CA PHE A 185 -17.02 -17.03 3.79
C PHE A 185 -17.71 -18.31 4.25
N ASP A 186 -16.93 -19.37 4.47
CA ASP A 186 -17.42 -20.65 4.99
C ASP A 186 -18.53 -21.26 4.09
N GLY A 187 -19.40 -22.09 4.66
CA GLY A 187 -20.52 -22.72 3.94
C GLY A 187 -20.12 -23.91 3.07
N HIS A 188 -21.00 -24.29 2.17
CA HIS A 188 -20.81 -25.41 1.24
C HIS A 188 -21.40 -25.09 -0.13
N ILE A 189 -20.90 -25.79 -1.16
CA ILE A 189 -21.33 -25.61 -2.55
C ILE A 189 -22.24 -26.77 -2.94
N GLU A 190 -23.41 -26.44 -3.48
CA GLU A 190 -24.33 -27.36 -4.14
C GLU A 190 -24.41 -26.99 -5.61
N ASP A 191 -23.88 -27.85 -6.47
CA ASP A 191 -23.88 -27.62 -7.91
C ASP A 191 -24.51 -28.78 -8.69
N TYR A 192 -25.15 -28.45 -9.81
CA TYR A 192 -25.79 -29.40 -10.70
C TYR A 192 -25.90 -28.85 -12.12
N TRP A 193 -26.11 -29.74 -13.09
CA TRP A 193 -26.36 -29.35 -14.47
C TRP A 193 -27.87 -29.24 -14.72
N ASN A 194 -28.31 -28.09 -15.21
CA ASN A 194 -29.65 -27.87 -15.73
C ASN A 194 -29.57 -27.66 -17.25
N ASN A 195 -29.82 -28.73 -18.01
CA ASN A 195 -29.56 -28.80 -19.45
C ASN A 195 -28.09 -28.46 -19.77
N ARG A 196 -27.82 -27.31 -20.41
CA ARG A 196 -26.48 -26.84 -20.77
C ARG A 196 -25.88 -25.86 -19.76
N PHE A 197 -26.62 -25.52 -18.70
CA PHE A 197 -26.20 -24.53 -17.71
C PHE A 197 -25.70 -25.23 -16.45
N HIS A 198 -24.47 -24.94 -16.04
CA HIS A 198 -23.96 -25.33 -14.73
C HIS A 198 -24.49 -24.35 -13.70
N VAL A 199 -25.26 -24.83 -12.72
CA VAL A 199 -25.83 -24.02 -11.64
C VAL A 199 -25.04 -24.30 -10.38
N VAL A 200 -24.57 -23.24 -9.74
CA VAL A 200 -23.77 -23.30 -8.50
C VAL A 200 -24.47 -22.50 -7.42
N ASN A 201 -24.78 -23.14 -6.29
CA ASN A 201 -25.39 -22.49 -5.14
C ASN A 201 -24.45 -22.56 -3.94
N HIS A 202 -24.04 -21.39 -3.43
CA HIS A 202 -23.29 -21.30 -2.17
C HIS A 202 -24.28 -21.19 -1.01
N LYS A 203 -24.33 -22.19 -0.13
CA LYS A 203 -25.25 -22.24 1.01
C LYS A 203 -24.51 -22.23 2.34
N GLY A 204 -25.19 -21.75 3.39
CA GLY A 204 -24.66 -21.75 4.75
C GLY A 204 -23.42 -20.87 4.96
N TYR A 205 -23.17 -19.93 4.05
CA TYR A 205 -22.02 -19.02 4.15
C TYR A 205 -22.25 -17.93 5.21
N LYS A 206 -21.16 -17.39 5.74
CA LYS A 206 -21.15 -16.17 6.54
C LYS A 206 -20.95 -14.96 5.65
N LYS A 207 -21.82 -13.98 5.85
CA LYS A 207 -21.86 -12.72 5.10
C LYS A 207 -21.02 -11.65 5.78
N VAL A 208 -20.17 -10.98 5.01
CA VAL A 208 -19.46 -9.76 5.42
C VAL A 208 -19.71 -8.67 4.37
N ILE A 209 -20.03 -7.45 4.83
CA ILE A 209 -20.23 -6.31 3.94
C ILE A 209 -18.92 -5.53 3.80
N ALA A 210 -18.50 -5.30 2.56
CA ALA A 210 -17.39 -4.44 2.22
C ALA A 210 -17.88 -3.04 1.84
N VAL A 211 -17.60 -2.07 2.71
CA VAL A 211 -17.94 -0.66 2.50
C VAL A 211 -16.72 0.06 1.89
N PRO A 212 -16.84 0.66 0.69
CA PRO A 212 -15.75 1.40 0.09
C PRO A 212 -15.53 2.75 0.79
N CYS A 213 -14.27 3.08 1.00
CA CYS A 213 -13.79 4.35 1.50
C CYS A 213 -12.66 4.85 0.59
N ASP A 214 -12.91 5.92 -0.16
CA ASP A 214 -11.97 6.44 -1.14
C ASP A 214 -11.05 7.51 -0.55
N MET A 215 -9.79 7.48 -0.95
CA MET A 215 -8.78 8.50 -0.70
C MET A 215 -8.12 8.89 -2.03
N TYR A 216 -7.76 10.15 -2.20
CA TYR A 216 -7.24 10.66 -3.47
C TYR A 216 -5.75 10.99 -3.40
N ILE A 217 -5.00 10.63 -4.44
CA ILE A 217 -3.55 10.86 -4.54
C ILE A 217 -3.30 11.72 -5.78
N ALA A 218 -2.94 12.98 -5.56
CA ALA A 218 -2.66 13.94 -6.62
C ALA A 218 -1.39 13.59 -7.40
N GLY A 219 -1.44 13.70 -8.72
CA GLY A 219 -0.25 13.75 -9.57
C GLY A 219 0.34 15.16 -9.62
N TYR A 220 1.64 15.26 -9.88
CA TYR A 220 2.31 16.56 -10.00
C TYR A 220 1.76 17.37 -11.20
N GLY A 221 1.53 18.65 -10.98
CA GLY A 221 0.92 19.56 -11.96
C GLY A 221 -0.60 19.49 -12.02
N GLY A 222 -1.25 18.70 -11.15
CA GLY A 222 -2.71 18.67 -10.98
C GLY A 222 -3.52 18.15 -12.17
N LYS A 223 -2.88 17.51 -13.16
CA LYS A 223 -3.54 17.00 -14.37
C LYS A 223 -4.25 15.66 -14.19
N GLY A 224 -3.89 14.92 -13.16
CA GLY A 224 -4.43 13.60 -12.86
C GLY A 224 -4.47 13.35 -11.37
N VAL A 225 -5.44 12.57 -10.94
CA VAL A 225 -5.61 12.11 -9.56
C VAL A 225 -5.89 10.62 -9.60
N SER A 226 -5.07 9.86 -8.89
CA SER A 226 -5.32 8.43 -8.65
C SER A 226 -6.26 8.25 -7.47
N ARG A 227 -7.07 7.19 -7.51
CA ARG A 227 -7.95 6.81 -6.40
C ARG A 227 -7.35 5.65 -5.62
N LEU A 228 -7.31 5.74 -4.30
CA LEU A 228 -7.04 4.62 -3.40
C LEU A 228 -8.37 4.23 -2.75
N ARG A 229 -8.94 3.11 -3.16
CA ARG A 229 -10.18 2.55 -2.60
C ARG A 229 -9.85 1.57 -1.48
N LEU A 230 -10.32 1.89 -0.28
CA LEU A 230 -10.09 1.13 0.94
C LEU A 230 -11.38 0.45 1.38
N TRP A 231 -11.34 -0.86 1.56
CA TRP A 231 -12.51 -1.61 2.03
C TRP A 231 -12.55 -1.69 3.55
N ARG A 232 -13.67 -1.28 4.14
CA ARG A 232 -13.98 -1.48 5.56
C ARG A 232 -14.97 -2.63 5.71
N ALA A 233 -14.65 -3.60 6.56
CA ALA A 233 -15.53 -4.72 6.87
C ALA A 233 -16.57 -4.32 7.91
N THR A 234 -17.81 -4.74 7.70
CA THR A 234 -18.92 -4.61 8.66
C THR A 234 -19.91 -5.75 8.46
N SER A 235 -20.88 -5.86 9.36
CA SER A 235 -22.05 -6.73 9.18
C SER A 235 -23.33 -5.87 9.15
N SER A 236 -24.30 -6.26 8.33
CA SER A 236 -25.66 -5.72 8.35
C SER A 236 -26.56 -6.39 9.38
N GLU A 237 -26.11 -7.49 9.98
CA GLU A 237 -26.92 -8.31 10.88
C GLU A 237 -26.77 -7.81 12.32
N PHE A 238 -27.91 -7.44 12.92
CA PHE A 238 -28.03 -7.16 14.35
C PHE A 238 -29.24 -7.94 14.89
N ASP A 239 -28.99 -8.87 15.81
CA ASP A 239 -30.06 -9.69 16.36
C ASP A 239 -30.79 -8.93 17.48
N MET A 240 -31.90 -8.27 17.10
CA MET A 240 -32.79 -7.58 18.04
C MET A 240 -33.40 -8.51 19.09
N LYS A 241 -33.56 -9.81 18.81
CA LYS A 241 -34.12 -10.75 19.78
C LYS A 241 -33.10 -11.06 20.88
N LEU A 242 -31.86 -11.34 20.51
CA LEU A 242 -30.77 -11.53 21.48
C LEU A 242 -30.55 -10.26 22.31
N PHE A 243 -30.56 -9.08 21.66
CA PHE A 243 -30.39 -7.81 22.36
C PHE A 243 -31.52 -7.54 23.37
N ASN A 244 -32.78 -7.65 22.94
CA ASN A 244 -33.92 -7.45 23.84
C ASN A 244 -34.03 -8.52 24.93
N GLY A 245 -33.44 -9.71 24.71
CA GLY A 245 -33.32 -10.78 25.69
C GLY A 245 -32.20 -10.59 26.71
N GLY A 246 -31.42 -9.51 26.62
CA GLY A 246 -30.30 -9.21 27.54
C GLY A 246 -28.98 -9.90 27.18
N ASP A 247 -28.91 -10.64 26.06
CA ASP A 247 -27.71 -11.32 25.58
C ASP A 247 -26.91 -10.41 24.63
N TYR A 248 -26.42 -9.30 25.19
CA TYR A 248 -25.79 -8.23 24.42
C TYR A 248 -24.49 -8.68 23.74
N MET A 249 -23.71 -9.58 24.37
CA MET A 249 -22.44 -10.03 23.81
C MET A 249 -22.65 -10.83 22.51
N ARG A 250 -23.60 -11.77 22.49
CA ARG A 250 -23.90 -12.54 21.28
C ARG A 250 -24.58 -11.69 20.21
N ALA A 251 -25.40 -10.72 20.60
CA ALA A 251 -25.99 -9.76 19.66
C ALA A 251 -24.94 -8.91 18.92
N MET A 252 -23.77 -8.67 19.53
CA MET A 252 -22.66 -7.90 18.93
C MET A 252 -21.59 -8.77 18.26
N GLU A 253 -21.56 -10.08 18.53
CA GLU A 253 -20.50 -11.01 18.11
C GLU A 253 -20.30 -11.04 16.59
N GLN A 254 -21.37 -11.17 15.80
CA GLN A 254 -21.27 -11.25 14.34
C GLN A 254 -20.64 -9.99 13.74
N LYS A 255 -21.07 -8.82 14.21
CA LYS A 255 -20.53 -7.53 13.78
C LYS A 255 -19.07 -7.39 14.17
N ALA A 256 -18.71 -7.75 15.40
CA ALA A 256 -17.33 -7.73 15.87
C ALA A 256 -16.44 -8.65 15.01
N MET A 257 -16.87 -9.88 14.72
CA MET A 257 -16.12 -10.84 13.90
C MET A 257 -15.89 -10.33 12.47
N ALA A 258 -16.88 -9.68 11.86
CA ALA A 258 -16.74 -9.05 10.55
C ALA A 258 -15.71 -7.90 10.59
N GLU A 259 -15.80 -7.02 11.58
CA GLU A 259 -14.93 -5.85 11.69
C GLU A 259 -13.45 -6.21 11.94
N ILE A 260 -13.14 -7.36 12.55
CA ILE A 260 -11.77 -7.83 12.80
C ILE A 260 -10.93 -7.85 11.53
N ILE A 261 -11.53 -8.16 10.38
CA ILE A 261 -10.87 -8.21 9.06
C ILE A 261 -10.12 -6.91 8.76
N THR A 262 -10.64 -5.75 9.18
CA THR A 262 -10.04 -4.45 8.87
C THR A 262 -9.51 -3.72 10.10
N LYS A 263 -9.16 -4.44 11.18
CA LYS A 263 -8.56 -3.81 12.38
C LYS A 263 -7.06 -3.54 12.20
N VAL A 264 -6.27 -4.55 11.85
CA VAL A 264 -4.79 -4.50 11.86
C VAL A 264 -4.22 -5.10 10.58
N LEU A 265 -3.15 -4.50 10.07
CA LEU A 265 -2.36 -4.98 8.94
C LEU A 265 -1.35 -6.05 9.43
N TYR A 266 -1.33 -7.20 8.77
CA TYR A 266 -0.48 -8.35 9.10
C TYR A 266 -0.63 -8.79 10.57
N PRO A 267 -1.82 -9.29 10.96
CA PRO A 267 -2.00 -9.89 12.27
C PRO A 267 -1.03 -11.07 12.46
N ASP A 268 -0.69 -11.38 13.71
CA ASP A 268 0.14 -12.54 14.02
C ASP A 268 -0.55 -13.82 13.50
N ASP A 269 0.20 -14.62 12.74
CA ASP A 269 -0.27 -15.84 12.08
C ASP A 269 0.50 -17.09 12.52
N ASN A 270 1.16 -17.01 13.68
CA ASN A 270 1.80 -18.16 14.32
C ASN A 270 0.78 -19.22 14.85
N HIS A 271 -0.52 -18.92 14.78
CA HIS A 271 -1.61 -19.80 15.20
C HIS A 271 -2.71 -19.90 14.12
N LEU A 272 -3.63 -20.87 14.25
CA LEU A 272 -4.63 -21.19 13.21
C LEU A 272 -5.62 -20.05 12.97
N GLU A 273 -6.06 -19.36 14.02
CA GLU A 273 -6.99 -18.24 13.93
C GLU A 273 -6.36 -17.06 13.19
N GLY A 274 -5.07 -16.81 13.43
CA GLY A 274 -4.29 -15.78 12.73
C GLY A 274 -4.15 -16.07 11.24
N LYS A 275 -3.86 -17.33 10.88
CA LYS A 275 -3.85 -17.80 9.49
C LYS A 275 -5.24 -17.64 8.83
N SER A 276 -6.30 -18.05 9.51
CA SER A 276 -7.68 -17.91 9.04
C SER A 276 -8.06 -16.45 8.82
N LEU A 277 -7.66 -15.55 9.73
CA LEU A 277 -7.88 -14.12 9.60
C LEU A 277 -7.11 -13.54 8.41
N ARG A 278 -5.82 -13.88 8.24
CA ARG A 278 -5.01 -13.40 7.11
C ARG A 278 -5.58 -13.86 5.76
N LEU A 279 -6.03 -15.12 5.64
CA LEU A 279 -6.74 -15.60 4.45
C LEU A 279 -8.05 -14.82 4.23
N SER A 280 -8.78 -14.53 5.31
CA SER A 280 -10.03 -13.75 5.24
C SER A 280 -9.79 -12.32 4.78
N GLN A 281 -8.72 -11.67 5.24
CA GLN A 281 -8.30 -10.33 4.80
C GLN A 281 -8.00 -10.30 3.30
N GLN A 282 -7.21 -11.26 2.82
CA GLN A 282 -6.86 -11.37 1.40
C GLN A 282 -8.10 -11.60 0.55
N TYR A 283 -8.96 -12.55 0.92
CA TYR A 283 -10.16 -12.82 0.15
C TYR A 283 -11.15 -11.65 0.18
N PHE A 284 -11.32 -11.01 1.34
CA PHE A 284 -12.17 -9.83 1.49
C PHE A 284 -11.74 -8.69 0.57
N LEU A 285 -10.43 -8.41 0.52
CA LEU A 285 -9.87 -7.42 -0.40
C LEU A 285 -10.20 -7.75 -1.86
N VAL A 286 -9.88 -8.97 -2.29
CA VAL A 286 -9.98 -9.31 -3.72
C VAL A 286 -11.41 -9.47 -4.18
N SER A 287 -12.31 -10.04 -3.36
CA SER A 287 -13.72 -10.17 -3.72
C SER A 287 -14.38 -8.82 -3.87
N ALA A 288 -14.13 -7.90 -2.92
CA ALA A 288 -14.66 -6.57 -3.03
C ALA A 288 -14.09 -5.80 -4.24
N ALA A 289 -12.78 -5.92 -4.50
CA ALA A 289 -12.14 -5.28 -5.65
C ALA A 289 -12.63 -5.84 -7.00
N VAL A 290 -12.73 -7.17 -7.15
CA VAL A 290 -13.19 -7.82 -8.39
C VAL A 290 -14.64 -7.45 -8.69
N GLN A 291 -15.52 -7.51 -7.69
CA GLN A 291 -16.92 -7.11 -7.86
C GLN A 291 -17.05 -5.63 -8.27
N ASP A 292 -16.23 -4.74 -7.69
CA ASP A 292 -16.21 -3.32 -8.05
C ASP A 292 -15.70 -3.08 -9.49
N ILE A 293 -14.63 -3.77 -9.90
CA ILE A 293 -14.06 -3.69 -11.26
C ILE A 293 -15.07 -4.19 -12.30
N ILE A 294 -15.67 -5.36 -12.06
CA ILE A 294 -16.66 -5.97 -12.96
C ILE A 294 -17.90 -5.06 -13.06
N ARG A 295 -18.41 -4.55 -11.95
CA ARG A 295 -19.55 -3.62 -11.93
C ARG A 295 -19.24 -2.35 -12.71
N HIS A 296 -18.07 -1.74 -12.52
CA HIS A 296 -17.67 -0.54 -13.24
C HIS A 296 -17.56 -0.79 -14.76
N HIS A 297 -16.98 -1.92 -15.16
CA HIS A 297 -16.91 -2.29 -16.57
C HIS A 297 -18.31 -2.53 -17.16
N LEU A 298 -19.15 -3.32 -16.48
CA LEU A 298 -20.49 -3.66 -16.95
C LEU A 298 -21.49 -2.48 -16.93
N PHE A 299 -21.20 -1.43 -16.15
CA PHE A 299 -21.98 -0.20 -16.19
C PHE A 299 -21.85 0.51 -17.55
N THR A 300 -20.70 0.40 -18.19
CA THR A 300 -20.39 1.07 -19.47
C THR A 300 -20.43 0.13 -20.66
N HIS A 301 -20.08 -1.15 -20.46
CA HIS A 301 -19.97 -2.18 -21.48
C HIS A 301 -20.95 -3.32 -21.21
N ARG A 302 -21.50 -3.95 -22.25
CA ARG A 302 -22.51 -5.00 -22.08
C ARG A 302 -21.96 -6.34 -21.61
N THR A 303 -20.68 -6.61 -21.89
CA THR A 303 -19.98 -7.87 -21.61
C THR A 303 -18.58 -7.58 -21.07
N LEU A 304 -17.88 -8.63 -20.58
CA LEU A 304 -16.50 -8.54 -20.09
C LEU A 304 -15.45 -8.84 -21.17
N ASP A 305 -15.88 -9.12 -22.41
CA ASP A 305 -14.99 -9.49 -23.51
C ASP A 305 -13.92 -8.42 -23.80
N SER A 306 -14.30 -7.16 -23.63
CA SER A 306 -13.42 -6.00 -23.81
C SER A 306 -12.61 -5.61 -22.57
N LEU A 307 -12.80 -6.31 -21.44
CA LEU A 307 -12.10 -6.00 -20.19
C LEU A 307 -10.58 -6.02 -20.36
N PRO A 308 -9.96 -7.00 -21.03
CA PRO A 308 -8.50 -7.02 -21.19
C PRO A 308 -7.94 -5.85 -22.01
N ASP A 309 -8.75 -5.22 -22.84
CA ASP A 309 -8.34 -4.07 -23.66
C ASP A 309 -8.47 -2.75 -22.88
N LEU A 310 -9.37 -2.72 -21.89
CA LEU A 310 -9.73 -1.52 -21.13
C LEU A 310 -9.25 -1.53 -19.67
N ALA A 311 -8.78 -2.67 -19.16
CA ALA A 311 -8.30 -2.84 -17.79
C ALA A 311 -7.01 -3.66 -17.72
N ALA A 312 -6.09 -3.26 -16.82
CA ALA A 312 -4.97 -4.07 -16.38
C ALA A 312 -5.05 -4.23 -14.86
N ILE A 313 -5.02 -5.47 -14.37
CA ILE A 313 -5.08 -5.77 -12.93
C ILE A 313 -3.73 -6.27 -12.47
N HIS A 314 -3.11 -5.51 -11.56
CA HIS A 314 -1.75 -5.74 -11.10
C HIS A 314 -1.76 -6.33 -9.68
N LEU A 315 -1.20 -7.54 -9.54
CA LEU A 315 -1.12 -8.28 -8.30
C LEU A 315 0.23 -8.04 -7.63
N ASN A 316 0.20 -7.35 -6.48
CA ASN A 316 1.40 -6.98 -5.75
C ASN A 316 1.74 -8.00 -4.66
N ASP A 317 2.73 -8.85 -4.94
CA ASP A 317 3.07 -10.04 -4.15
C ASP A 317 1.93 -11.09 -4.14
N THR A 318 2.03 -12.15 -3.32
CA THR A 318 1.05 -13.26 -3.35
C THR A 318 -0.31 -12.94 -2.71
N HIS A 319 -0.39 -11.88 -1.91
CA HIS A 319 -1.59 -11.57 -1.12
C HIS A 319 -2.89 -11.42 -1.94
N PRO A 320 -2.90 -10.70 -3.09
CA PRO A 320 -4.12 -10.51 -3.87
C PRO A 320 -4.33 -11.58 -4.95
N VAL A 321 -3.56 -12.68 -4.97
CA VAL A 321 -3.65 -13.70 -6.03
C VAL A 321 -5.03 -14.38 -6.09
N LEU A 322 -5.76 -14.39 -4.98
CA LEU A 322 -7.15 -14.84 -4.94
C LEU A 322 -8.11 -14.05 -5.84
N ALA A 323 -7.70 -12.88 -6.35
CA ALA A 323 -8.46 -12.13 -7.36
C ALA A 323 -8.66 -12.94 -8.66
N ILE A 324 -7.72 -13.82 -9.00
CA ILE A 324 -7.81 -14.68 -10.19
C ILE A 324 -8.99 -15.65 -10.08
N PRO A 325 -9.04 -16.57 -9.09
CA PRO A 325 -10.16 -17.49 -8.98
C PRO A 325 -11.47 -16.80 -8.59
N GLU A 326 -11.43 -15.64 -7.95
CA GLU A 326 -12.64 -14.86 -7.67
C GLU A 326 -13.23 -14.20 -8.92
N MET A 327 -12.38 -13.69 -9.84
CA MET A 327 -12.86 -13.21 -11.13
C MET A 327 -13.46 -14.36 -11.95
N MET A 328 -12.82 -15.53 -11.94
CA MET A 328 -13.42 -16.75 -12.52
C MET A 328 -14.78 -17.06 -11.87
N ARG A 329 -14.89 -17.00 -10.54
CA ARG A 329 -16.15 -17.27 -9.83
C ARG A 329 -17.27 -16.34 -10.29
N VAL A 330 -17.05 -15.03 -10.29
CA VAL A 330 -18.07 -14.05 -10.72
C VAL A 330 -18.45 -14.29 -12.19
N MET A 331 -17.47 -14.54 -13.06
CA MET A 331 -17.73 -14.75 -14.49
C MET A 331 -18.55 -16.02 -14.77
N LEU A 332 -18.20 -17.12 -14.11
CA LEU A 332 -18.87 -18.42 -14.26
C LEU A 332 -20.24 -18.42 -13.60
N ASP A 333 -20.29 -18.03 -12.33
CA ASP A 333 -21.45 -18.28 -11.47
C ASP A 333 -22.50 -17.16 -11.59
N GLU A 334 -22.10 -15.93 -11.94
CA GLU A 334 -22.99 -14.76 -11.97
C GLU A 334 -23.16 -14.16 -13.37
N CYS A 335 -22.11 -14.18 -14.21
CA CYS A 335 -22.18 -13.63 -15.58
C CYS A 335 -22.48 -14.69 -16.67
N GLY A 336 -22.48 -15.98 -16.33
CA GLY A 336 -22.84 -17.07 -17.24
C GLY A 336 -21.80 -17.42 -18.31
N TYR A 337 -20.52 -17.07 -18.10
CA TYR A 337 -19.44 -17.43 -19.01
C TYR A 337 -19.13 -18.93 -18.93
N GLY A 338 -18.67 -19.51 -20.06
CA GLY A 338 -17.99 -20.79 -20.04
C GLY A 338 -16.57 -20.67 -19.44
N TRP A 339 -15.99 -21.80 -19.03
CA TRP A 339 -14.64 -21.83 -18.48
C TRP A 339 -13.61 -21.21 -19.41
N ASP A 340 -13.59 -21.63 -20.67
CA ASP A 340 -12.51 -21.27 -21.60
C ASP A 340 -12.54 -19.77 -21.93
N ASP A 341 -13.74 -19.21 -22.15
CA ASP A 341 -13.93 -17.77 -22.39
C ASP A 341 -13.53 -16.93 -21.17
N ALA A 342 -13.96 -17.34 -19.97
CA ALA A 342 -13.60 -16.65 -18.73
C ALA A 342 -12.09 -16.72 -18.46
N TRP A 343 -11.49 -17.90 -18.67
CA TRP A 343 -10.06 -18.11 -18.45
C TRP A 343 -9.20 -17.29 -19.42
N GLU A 344 -9.60 -17.16 -20.69
CA GLU A 344 -8.88 -16.31 -21.65
C GLU A 344 -8.83 -14.84 -21.17
N ILE A 345 -9.97 -14.29 -20.74
CA ILE A 345 -10.07 -12.93 -20.21
C ILE A 345 -9.19 -12.77 -18.97
N VAL A 346 -9.28 -13.69 -18.01
CA VAL A 346 -8.47 -13.70 -16.79
C VAL A 346 -6.98 -13.73 -17.10
N GLN A 347 -6.55 -14.58 -18.03
CA GLN A 347 -5.13 -14.65 -18.40
C GLN A 347 -4.63 -13.34 -19.00
N ARG A 348 -5.44 -12.66 -19.81
CA ARG A 348 -5.07 -11.42 -20.50
C ARG A 348 -5.13 -10.17 -19.62
N VAL A 349 -5.88 -10.18 -18.51
CA VAL A 349 -6.08 -8.99 -17.66
C VAL A 349 -5.11 -8.92 -16.47
N PHE A 350 -4.64 -10.06 -15.94
CA PHE A 350 -3.83 -10.10 -14.73
C PHE A 350 -2.31 -10.15 -14.99
N ALA A 351 -1.57 -9.32 -14.24
CA ALA A 351 -0.11 -9.35 -14.15
C ALA A 351 0.35 -9.51 -12.68
N TYR A 352 1.50 -10.14 -12.46
CA TYR A 352 2.03 -10.45 -11.12
C TYR A 352 3.44 -9.88 -10.91
N THR A 353 3.64 -9.15 -9.81
CA THR A 353 4.98 -8.76 -9.34
C THR A 353 5.36 -9.55 -8.09
N ASN A 354 6.53 -10.18 -8.15
CA ASN A 354 7.13 -10.81 -6.99
C ASN A 354 8.15 -9.86 -6.33
N HIS A 355 8.06 -9.72 -4.99
CA HIS A 355 8.90 -8.83 -4.18
C HIS A 355 9.88 -9.57 -3.25
N THR A 356 9.97 -10.91 -3.35
CA THR A 356 10.77 -11.72 -2.43
C THR A 356 11.50 -12.85 -3.13
N VAL A 357 12.78 -13.01 -2.77
CA VAL A 357 13.60 -14.15 -3.17
C VAL A 357 13.61 -15.27 -2.12
N MET A 358 12.95 -15.08 -0.98
CA MET A 358 12.87 -16.10 0.08
C MET A 358 11.70 -17.04 -0.21
N PRO A 359 11.93 -18.33 -0.48
CA PRO A 359 10.86 -19.29 -0.77
C PRO A 359 9.82 -19.37 0.36
N GLU A 360 10.27 -19.34 1.60
CA GLU A 360 9.42 -19.30 2.81
C GLU A 360 8.51 -18.07 2.93
N ALA A 361 8.74 -17.01 2.15
CA ALA A 361 7.85 -15.85 2.08
C ALA A 361 6.77 -15.98 0.99
N LEU A 362 6.82 -17.01 0.14
CA LEU A 362 5.79 -17.30 -0.86
C LEU A 362 4.64 -18.06 -0.20
N GLU A 363 3.48 -17.39 -0.08
CA GLU A 363 2.36 -17.91 0.71
C GLU A 363 1.86 -19.26 0.19
N CYS A 364 1.74 -20.20 1.13
CA CYS A 364 1.13 -21.51 0.93
C CYS A 364 0.05 -21.73 1.98
N TRP A 365 -1.12 -22.18 1.56
CA TRP A 365 -2.26 -22.41 2.45
C TRP A 365 -2.59 -23.90 2.52
N GLY A 366 -2.71 -24.44 3.74
CA GLY A 366 -3.15 -25.81 3.94
C GLY A 366 -4.58 -26.01 3.40
N ILE A 367 -4.78 -27.09 2.65
CA ILE A 367 -6.02 -27.31 1.89
C ILE A 367 -7.27 -27.40 2.78
N ASP A 368 -7.15 -27.91 4.01
CA ASP A 368 -8.29 -28.06 4.91
C ASP A 368 -8.83 -26.71 5.38
N LEU A 369 -7.94 -25.81 5.82
CA LEU A 369 -8.29 -24.43 6.17
C LEU A 369 -8.88 -23.70 4.96
N PHE A 370 -8.23 -23.85 3.80
CA PHE A 370 -8.63 -23.15 2.60
C PHE A 370 -10.01 -23.60 2.10
N ARG A 371 -10.24 -24.91 2.00
CA ARG A 371 -11.52 -25.51 1.57
C ARG A 371 -12.65 -25.16 2.52
N MET A 372 -12.40 -25.21 3.83
CA MET A 372 -13.40 -24.84 4.84
C MET A 372 -13.79 -23.37 4.71
N ARG A 373 -12.81 -22.49 4.51
CA ARG A 373 -13.03 -21.04 4.51
C ARG A 373 -13.59 -20.52 3.19
N LEU A 374 -13.17 -21.08 2.05
CA LEU A 374 -13.43 -20.58 0.70
C LEU A 374 -13.77 -21.75 -0.27
N PRO A 375 -14.89 -22.46 -0.08
CA PRO A 375 -15.15 -23.73 -0.76
C PRO A 375 -15.29 -23.60 -2.29
N ARG A 376 -15.92 -22.54 -2.80
CA ARG A 376 -16.04 -22.32 -4.26
C ARG A 376 -14.72 -21.95 -4.91
N ILE A 377 -13.96 -21.08 -4.26
CA ILE A 377 -12.62 -20.67 -4.72
C ILE A 377 -11.68 -21.88 -4.75
N TYR A 378 -11.78 -22.76 -3.75
CA TYR A 378 -11.06 -24.04 -3.73
C TYR A 378 -11.38 -24.89 -4.97
N GLN A 379 -12.66 -25.09 -5.33
CA GLN A 379 -13.06 -25.84 -6.53
C GLN A 379 -12.48 -25.24 -7.82
N ILE A 380 -12.47 -23.91 -7.94
CA ILE A 380 -11.91 -23.21 -9.11
C ILE A 380 -10.40 -23.42 -9.19
N ILE A 381 -9.68 -23.31 -8.07
CA ILE A 381 -8.23 -23.56 -8.03
C ILE A 381 -7.90 -25.01 -8.37
N GLU A 382 -8.71 -25.97 -7.91
CA GLU A 382 -8.58 -27.39 -8.24
C GLU A 382 -8.73 -27.62 -9.76
N GLU A 383 -9.69 -26.94 -10.40
CA GLU A 383 -9.89 -27.02 -11.85
C GLU A 383 -8.77 -26.31 -12.65
N ILE A 384 -8.27 -25.16 -12.17
CA ILE A 384 -7.06 -24.51 -12.73
C ILE A 384 -5.88 -25.48 -12.67
N ASN A 385 -5.67 -26.14 -11.53
CA ASN A 385 -4.60 -27.09 -11.35
C ASN A 385 -4.73 -28.30 -12.29
N ARG A 386 -5.92 -28.90 -12.37
CA ARG A 386 -6.19 -30.05 -13.26
C ARG A 386 -5.89 -29.71 -14.72
N ARG A 387 -6.38 -28.57 -15.20
CA ARG A 387 -6.17 -28.11 -16.59
C ARG A 387 -4.72 -27.77 -16.87
N PHE A 388 -4.04 -27.10 -15.94
CA PHE A 388 -2.62 -26.80 -16.06
C PHE A 388 -1.76 -28.07 -16.17
N CYS A 389 -1.95 -29.02 -15.25
CA CYS A 389 -1.20 -30.27 -15.25
C CYS A 389 -1.46 -31.08 -16.54
N ALA A 390 -2.72 -31.20 -16.96
CA ALA A 390 -3.07 -31.86 -18.22
C ALA A 390 -2.42 -31.18 -19.43
N GLY A 391 -2.45 -29.83 -19.49
CA GLY A 391 -1.81 -29.05 -20.55
C GLY A 391 -0.30 -29.25 -20.60
N MET A 392 0.38 -29.33 -19.46
CA MET A 392 1.82 -29.58 -19.40
C MET A 392 2.18 -31.02 -19.79
N HIS A 393 1.37 -32.00 -19.40
CA HIS A 393 1.56 -33.38 -19.85
C HIS A 393 1.33 -33.55 -21.36
N ASN A 394 0.36 -32.84 -21.94
CA ASN A 394 0.17 -32.80 -23.40
C ASN A 394 1.39 -32.21 -24.14
N ARG A 395 2.18 -31.36 -23.46
CA ARG A 395 3.48 -30.84 -23.94
C ARG A 395 4.66 -31.76 -23.62
N CYS A 396 4.41 -32.97 -23.10
CA CYS A 396 5.43 -33.95 -22.70
C CYS A 396 6.37 -33.47 -21.57
N VAL A 397 5.91 -32.56 -20.70
CA VAL A 397 6.66 -32.13 -19.52
C VAL A 397 6.61 -33.23 -18.45
N ASP A 398 7.75 -33.50 -17.80
CA ASP A 398 7.86 -34.56 -16.78
C ASP A 398 7.00 -34.29 -15.54
N GLY A 399 6.49 -35.36 -14.92
CA GLY A 399 5.56 -35.23 -13.79
C GLY A 399 6.14 -34.59 -12.55
N TYR A 400 7.45 -34.72 -12.29
CA TYR A 400 8.08 -34.06 -11.14
C TYR A 400 8.12 -32.55 -11.33
N LYS A 401 8.44 -32.09 -12.53
CA LYS A 401 8.42 -30.67 -12.91
C LYS A 401 7.01 -30.10 -12.88
N VAL A 402 6.03 -30.83 -13.41
CA VAL A 402 4.61 -30.45 -13.31
C VAL A 402 4.19 -30.30 -11.84
N GLY A 403 4.54 -31.25 -10.97
CA GLY A 403 4.21 -31.18 -9.54
C GLY A 403 4.84 -29.99 -8.80
N ARG A 404 6.04 -29.57 -9.18
CA ARG A 404 6.68 -28.36 -8.61
C ARG A 404 6.00 -27.06 -9.06
N MET A 405 5.47 -27.03 -10.29
CA MET A 405 4.75 -25.89 -10.86
C MET A 405 3.24 -25.86 -10.51
N ALA A 406 2.68 -26.98 -10.08
CA ALA A 406 1.25 -27.10 -9.78
C ALA A 406 0.79 -26.06 -8.73
N PRO A 407 -0.30 -25.30 -8.99
CA PRO A 407 -0.93 -24.43 -8.00
C PRO A 407 -1.45 -25.19 -6.77
N TRP A 408 -1.74 -26.48 -6.91
CA TRP A 408 -2.19 -27.35 -5.85
C TRP A 408 -1.36 -28.65 -5.86
N ASN A 409 -0.53 -28.82 -4.83
CA ASN A 409 0.27 -30.02 -4.62
C ASN A 409 0.72 -30.13 -3.15
N ASP A 410 1.10 -31.33 -2.70
CA ASP A 410 1.67 -31.58 -1.36
C ASP A 410 0.75 -31.18 -0.19
N GLY A 411 -0.57 -31.14 -0.40
CA GLY A 411 -1.54 -30.70 0.62
C GLY A 411 -1.66 -29.18 0.78
N TYR A 412 -1.10 -28.41 -0.15
CA TYR A 412 -1.11 -26.94 -0.11
C TYR A 412 -1.63 -26.32 -1.41
N VAL A 413 -2.28 -25.17 -1.26
CA VAL A 413 -2.47 -24.20 -2.34
C VAL A 413 -1.25 -23.27 -2.36
N LYS A 414 -0.50 -23.28 -3.46
CA LYS A 414 0.75 -22.52 -3.65
C LYS A 414 0.45 -21.23 -4.40
N MET A 415 0.32 -20.10 -3.69
CA MET A 415 -0.19 -18.84 -4.25
C MET A 415 0.72 -18.28 -5.35
N ALA A 416 2.04 -18.36 -5.19
CA ALA A 416 2.98 -17.92 -6.22
C ALA A 416 2.83 -18.72 -7.53
N ASN A 417 2.62 -20.04 -7.42
CA ASN A 417 2.39 -20.91 -8.58
C ASN A 417 1.07 -20.54 -9.27
N LEU A 418 0.00 -20.34 -8.49
CA LEU A 418 -1.29 -19.89 -9.02
C LEU A 418 -1.14 -18.58 -9.81
N ALA A 419 -0.36 -17.62 -9.30
CA ALA A 419 -0.08 -16.37 -10.00
C ALA A 419 0.65 -16.59 -11.33
N VAL A 420 1.75 -17.35 -11.35
CA VAL A 420 2.56 -17.57 -12.56
C VAL A 420 1.81 -18.35 -13.64
N VAL A 421 0.99 -19.33 -13.24
CA VAL A 421 0.12 -20.07 -14.15
C VAL A 421 -0.89 -19.14 -14.83
N SER A 422 -1.49 -18.24 -14.07
CA SER A 422 -2.65 -17.47 -14.49
C SER A 422 -2.30 -16.16 -15.18
N CYS A 423 -1.25 -15.46 -14.76
CA CYS A 423 -0.91 -14.14 -15.29
C CYS A 423 -0.22 -14.22 -16.67
N HIS A 424 -0.46 -13.22 -17.52
CA HIS A 424 0.25 -13.07 -18.80
C HIS A 424 1.67 -12.49 -18.62
N SER A 425 1.95 -11.84 -17.49
CA SER A 425 3.24 -11.22 -17.20
C SER A 425 3.61 -11.41 -15.74
N VAL A 426 4.87 -11.76 -15.51
CA VAL A 426 5.50 -11.94 -14.19
C VAL A 426 6.78 -11.12 -14.15
N ASN A 427 6.92 -10.22 -13.18
CA ASN A 427 8.13 -9.40 -13.06
C ASN A 427 8.76 -9.46 -11.66
N GLY A 428 10.10 -9.41 -11.65
CA GLY A 428 10.87 -9.03 -10.48
C GLY A 428 11.07 -7.52 -10.39
N VAL A 429 11.70 -7.10 -9.29
CA VAL A 429 11.77 -5.70 -8.85
C VAL A 429 13.15 -5.06 -8.99
N SER A 430 14.09 -5.80 -9.58
CA SER A 430 15.40 -5.34 -10.05
C SER A 430 15.98 -6.38 -11.00
N LYS A 431 16.99 -6.02 -11.80
CA LYS A 431 17.64 -6.97 -12.72
C LYS A 431 18.14 -8.23 -12.00
N LEU A 432 18.91 -8.07 -10.92
CA LEU A 432 19.42 -9.20 -10.14
C LEU A 432 18.30 -10.04 -9.53
N HIS A 433 17.27 -9.40 -8.98
CA HIS A 433 16.11 -10.08 -8.44
C HIS A 433 15.41 -10.94 -9.49
N SER A 434 15.14 -10.37 -10.67
CA SER A 434 14.50 -11.08 -11.79
C SER A 434 15.36 -12.24 -12.28
N GLU A 435 16.69 -12.12 -12.29
CA GLU A 435 17.58 -13.24 -12.59
C GLU A 435 17.52 -14.35 -11.53
N ILE A 436 17.39 -14.02 -10.24
CA ILE A 436 17.17 -15.02 -9.19
C ILE A 436 15.82 -15.73 -9.38
N LEU A 437 14.77 -15.00 -9.77
CA LEU A 437 13.47 -15.60 -10.07
C LEU A 437 13.56 -16.61 -11.21
N LYS A 438 14.19 -16.23 -12.33
CA LYS A 438 14.33 -17.11 -13.51
C LYS A 438 15.24 -18.32 -13.27
N ASN A 439 16.32 -18.14 -12.51
CA ASN A 439 17.34 -19.17 -12.37
C ASN A 439 17.16 -20.06 -11.13
N ARG A 440 16.30 -19.67 -10.17
CA ARG A 440 16.11 -20.42 -8.92
C ARG A 440 14.64 -20.60 -8.56
N ILE A 441 13.91 -19.50 -8.29
CA ILE A 441 12.59 -19.58 -7.65
C ILE A 441 11.53 -20.14 -8.60
N PHE A 442 11.49 -19.64 -9.83
CA PHE A 442 10.53 -20.02 -10.87
C PHE A 442 11.25 -20.65 -12.06
N HIS A 443 12.35 -21.37 -11.81
CA HIS A 443 13.17 -21.95 -12.87
C HIS A 443 12.37 -22.86 -13.80
N ASP A 444 11.59 -23.78 -13.24
CA ASP A 444 10.76 -24.69 -14.03
C ASP A 444 9.75 -23.93 -14.90
N PHE A 445 9.09 -22.91 -14.34
CA PHE A 445 8.18 -22.04 -15.10
C PHE A 445 8.91 -21.28 -16.21
N TYR A 446 10.08 -20.72 -15.94
CA TYR A 446 10.84 -19.95 -16.92
C TYR A 446 11.28 -20.82 -18.10
N THR A 447 11.65 -22.09 -17.84
CA THR A 447 12.00 -23.02 -18.94
C THR A 447 10.81 -23.41 -19.82
N GLU A 448 9.58 -23.38 -19.29
CA GLU A 448 8.37 -23.76 -20.04
C GLU A 448 7.59 -22.57 -20.64
N MET A 449 7.69 -21.40 -20.02
CA MET A 449 6.95 -20.17 -20.36
C MET A 449 7.85 -18.93 -20.23
N PRO A 450 9.00 -18.88 -20.94
CA PRO A 450 9.99 -17.82 -20.78
C PRO A 450 9.45 -16.41 -21.11
N GLU A 451 8.49 -16.32 -22.03
CA GLU A 451 7.90 -15.07 -22.53
C GLU A 451 7.13 -14.29 -21.46
N LYS A 452 6.69 -14.96 -20.38
CA LYS A 452 5.99 -14.31 -19.27
C LYS A 452 6.91 -13.46 -18.40
N PHE A 453 8.21 -13.74 -18.37
CA PHE A 453 9.11 -13.19 -17.37
C PHE A 453 9.78 -11.89 -17.82
N THR A 454 9.55 -10.81 -17.09
CA THR A 454 10.16 -9.50 -17.31
C THR A 454 10.80 -8.93 -16.03
N SER A 455 11.35 -7.72 -16.11
CA SER A 455 11.98 -7.04 -14.98
C SER A 455 11.61 -5.56 -14.99
N VAL A 456 11.06 -5.09 -13.87
CA VAL A 456 10.76 -3.68 -13.66
C VAL A 456 11.47 -3.24 -12.39
N THR A 457 12.56 -2.50 -12.53
CA THR A 457 13.32 -2.03 -11.36
C THR A 457 12.48 -1.02 -10.56
N ASN A 458 12.37 -1.25 -9.25
CA ASN A 458 11.64 -0.34 -8.37
C ASN A 458 12.15 1.11 -8.46
N GLY A 459 11.22 2.04 -8.24
CA GLY A 459 11.50 3.48 -8.21
C GLY A 459 10.89 4.16 -6.99
N ILE A 460 11.20 5.44 -6.85
CA ILE A 460 10.61 6.34 -5.85
C ILE A 460 10.05 7.58 -6.54
N ALA A 461 8.95 8.12 -6.00
CA ALA A 461 8.43 9.42 -6.41
C ALA A 461 9.35 10.53 -5.86
N HIS A 462 10.26 11.05 -6.68
CA HIS A 462 11.21 12.09 -6.28
C HIS A 462 10.53 13.42 -5.92
N ARG A 463 9.28 13.67 -6.34
CA ARG A 463 8.46 14.79 -5.84
C ARG A 463 8.43 14.81 -4.31
N ARG A 464 8.08 13.67 -3.70
CA ARG A 464 8.08 13.53 -2.23
C ARG A 464 9.49 13.40 -1.68
N TRP A 465 10.30 12.51 -2.25
CA TRP A 465 11.57 12.06 -1.65
C TRP A 465 12.77 12.98 -1.88
N LEU A 466 12.67 13.93 -2.80
CA LEU A 466 13.69 14.94 -3.09
C LEU A 466 13.10 16.33 -2.97
N CYS A 467 12.08 16.65 -3.77
CA CYS A 467 11.60 18.02 -3.91
C CYS A 467 10.95 18.54 -2.61
N GLN A 468 10.06 17.75 -2.01
CA GLN A 468 9.38 18.09 -0.77
C GLN A 468 10.22 17.78 0.48
N ALA A 469 10.91 16.63 0.50
CA ALA A 469 11.69 16.20 1.66
C ALA A 469 12.93 17.08 1.91
N ASN A 470 13.48 17.70 0.86
CA ASN A 470 14.68 18.52 0.96
C ASN A 470 14.57 19.80 0.11
N PRO A 471 13.75 20.79 0.53
CA PRO A 471 13.53 22.02 -0.22
C PRO A 471 14.83 22.80 -0.52
N GLY A 472 15.79 22.80 0.41
CA GLY A 472 17.09 23.44 0.20
C GLY A 472 17.91 22.78 -0.91
N LEU A 473 17.89 21.44 -0.99
CA LEU A 473 18.52 20.73 -2.10
C LEU A 473 17.74 20.96 -3.39
N PHE A 474 16.41 20.89 -3.34
CA PHE A 474 15.57 21.18 -4.50
C PHE A 474 15.89 22.54 -5.12
N SER A 475 15.95 23.62 -4.32
CA SER A 475 16.32 24.95 -4.79
C SER A 475 17.71 25.00 -5.41
N LEU A 476 18.71 24.36 -4.79
CA LEU A 476 20.07 24.28 -5.33
C LEU A 476 20.10 23.54 -6.68
N LEU A 477 19.41 22.41 -6.79
CA LEU A 477 19.34 21.64 -8.03
C LEU A 477 18.67 22.45 -9.13
N THR A 478 17.57 23.14 -8.83
CA THR A 478 16.88 24.01 -9.77
C THR A 478 17.75 25.19 -10.22
N GLU A 479 18.55 25.78 -9.33
CA GLU A 479 19.52 26.83 -9.67
C GLU A 479 20.58 26.32 -10.68
N LEU A 480 21.08 25.11 -10.47
CA LEU A 480 22.18 24.56 -11.28
C LEU A 480 21.73 23.98 -12.63
N ILE A 481 20.60 23.28 -12.68
CA ILE A 481 20.20 22.48 -13.86
C ILE A 481 18.75 22.71 -14.32
N GLY A 482 18.03 23.63 -13.67
CA GLY A 482 16.59 23.84 -13.88
C GLY A 482 15.72 22.79 -13.19
N ASP A 483 14.40 22.92 -13.32
CA ASP A 483 13.39 22.13 -12.60
C ASP A 483 12.89 20.89 -13.35
N GLY A 484 13.34 20.64 -14.59
CA GLY A 484 12.81 19.53 -15.38
C GLY A 484 13.04 18.14 -14.78
N PHE A 485 13.94 18.01 -13.79
CA PHE A 485 14.12 16.76 -13.05
C PHE A 485 12.91 16.36 -12.19
N VAL A 486 11.95 17.26 -11.97
CA VAL A 486 10.70 17.00 -11.23
C VAL A 486 9.77 16.06 -12.00
N LEU A 487 9.89 16.00 -13.32
CA LEU A 487 9.17 15.05 -14.17
C LEU A 487 10.09 14.00 -14.78
N ASP A 488 11.36 14.33 -14.98
CA ASP A 488 12.35 13.43 -15.58
C ASP A 488 13.65 13.35 -14.76
N ALA A 489 13.72 12.37 -13.86
CA ALA A 489 14.87 12.18 -12.99
C ALA A 489 16.19 11.92 -13.74
N SER A 490 16.17 11.55 -15.03
CA SER A 490 17.40 11.35 -15.81
C SER A 490 18.21 12.65 -15.94
N ARG A 491 17.53 13.81 -15.90
CA ARG A 491 18.16 15.13 -15.92
C ARG A 491 19.06 15.41 -14.73
N LEU A 492 18.97 14.65 -13.64
CA LEU A 492 19.93 14.76 -12.53
C LEU A 492 21.37 14.42 -12.97
N GLN A 493 21.57 13.73 -14.09
CA GLN A 493 22.89 13.48 -14.66
C GLN A 493 23.62 14.78 -15.04
N ASP A 494 22.90 15.88 -15.33
CA ASP A 494 23.51 17.17 -15.64
C ASP A 494 24.33 17.75 -14.48
N LEU A 495 24.10 17.29 -13.24
CA LEU A 495 24.89 17.67 -12.07
C LEU A 495 26.37 17.24 -12.18
N MET A 496 26.69 16.28 -13.04
CA MET A 496 28.06 15.84 -13.26
C MET A 496 28.98 16.96 -13.77
N LYS A 497 28.40 18.03 -14.35
CA LYS A 497 29.13 19.24 -14.75
C LYS A 497 29.71 20.01 -13.56
N TYR A 498 29.12 19.85 -12.37
CA TYR A 498 29.46 20.57 -11.14
C TYR A 498 30.20 19.71 -10.11
N LYS A 499 30.59 18.48 -10.47
CA LYS A 499 31.18 17.51 -9.52
C LYS A 499 32.45 18.03 -8.83
N ASP A 500 33.21 18.90 -9.51
CA ASP A 500 34.46 19.50 -9.05
C ASP A 500 34.35 21.02 -8.85
N ASP A 501 33.14 21.61 -8.96
CA ASP A 501 32.91 23.04 -8.77
C ASP A 501 32.93 23.39 -7.26
N PRO A 502 33.92 24.14 -6.75
CA PRO A 502 34.02 24.46 -5.34
C PRO A 502 32.80 25.21 -4.78
N ALA A 503 32.19 26.09 -5.59
CA ALA A 503 31.04 26.88 -5.15
C ALA A 503 29.79 25.99 -5.01
N ALA A 504 29.56 25.09 -5.98
CA ALA A 504 28.46 24.14 -5.92
C ALA A 504 28.61 23.17 -4.74
N LEU A 505 29.83 22.65 -4.52
CA LEU A 505 30.14 21.76 -3.40
C LEU A 505 29.96 22.46 -2.03
N GLN A 506 30.36 23.73 -1.91
CA GLN A 506 30.15 24.50 -0.69
C GLN A 506 28.66 24.71 -0.38
N LYS A 507 27.86 25.09 -1.38
CA LYS A 507 26.40 25.21 -1.23
C LYS A 507 25.76 23.88 -0.85
N LEU A 508 26.17 22.77 -1.47
CA LEU A 508 25.68 21.44 -1.15
C LEU A 508 26.01 21.03 0.29
N ALA A 509 27.23 21.31 0.77
CA ALA A 509 27.64 21.09 2.15
C ALA A 509 26.80 21.91 3.14
N GLN A 510 26.53 23.18 2.81
CA GLN A 510 25.66 24.04 3.63
C GLN A 510 24.24 23.48 3.73
N VAL A 511 23.64 23.06 2.61
CA VAL A 511 22.32 22.42 2.57
C VAL A 511 22.32 21.15 3.44
N LYS A 512 23.35 20.30 3.34
CA LYS A 512 23.46 19.09 4.17
C LYS A 512 23.53 19.45 5.65
N ARG A 513 24.37 20.42 6.05
CA ARG A 513 24.52 20.83 7.44
C ARG A 513 23.22 21.40 8.02
N GLN A 514 22.52 22.27 7.28
CA GLN A 514 21.22 22.80 7.71
C GLN A 514 20.18 21.70 7.94
N ASN A 515 20.15 20.68 7.07
CA ASN A 515 19.28 19.52 7.26
C ASN A 515 19.65 18.72 8.53
N LYS A 516 20.94 18.55 8.83
CA LYS A 516 21.40 17.89 10.07
C LYS A 516 21.02 18.68 11.33
N VAL A 517 21.19 20.00 11.30
CA VAL A 517 20.75 20.89 12.40
C VAL A 517 19.25 20.77 12.63
N ARG A 518 18.44 20.81 11.57
CA ARG A 518 16.98 20.64 11.67
C ARG A 518 16.61 19.27 12.26
N PHE A 519 17.31 18.20 11.85
CA PHE A 519 17.08 16.87 12.40
C PHE A 519 17.50 16.76 13.87
N ALA A 520 18.64 17.35 14.26
CA ALA A 520 19.07 17.41 15.66
C ALA A 520 18.05 18.12 16.56
N GLN A 521 17.50 19.25 16.09
CA GLN A 521 16.42 19.95 16.79
C GLN A 521 15.15 19.11 16.91
N TYR A 522 14.81 18.34 15.86
CA TYR A 522 13.69 17.41 15.90
C TYR A 522 13.91 16.29 16.93
N VAL A 523 15.08 15.65 16.93
CA VAL A 523 15.45 14.59 17.89
C VAL A 523 15.42 15.13 19.32
N LYS A 524 15.98 16.33 19.56
CA LYS A 524 15.92 16.98 20.87
C LYS A 524 14.49 17.22 21.34
N ARG A 525 13.61 17.69 20.46
CA ARG A 525 12.20 17.94 20.78
C ARG A 525 11.42 16.66 21.09
N VAL A 526 11.63 15.60 20.31
CA VAL A 526 10.80 14.38 20.38
C VAL A 526 11.35 13.34 21.36
N GLN A 527 12.67 13.28 21.54
CA GLN A 527 13.34 12.27 22.37
C GLN A 527 14.14 12.88 23.54
N GLY A 528 14.30 14.20 23.59
CA GLY A 528 15.10 14.86 24.63
C GLY A 528 16.62 14.74 24.45
N LEU A 529 17.09 14.07 23.39
CA LEU A 529 18.50 13.79 23.13
C LEU A 529 19.17 14.92 22.32
N ASP A 530 20.32 15.39 22.80
CA ASP A 530 21.18 16.31 22.04
C ASP A 530 22.15 15.51 21.16
N ILE A 531 22.08 15.70 19.85
CA ILE A 531 23.02 15.09 18.90
C ILE A 531 23.82 16.17 18.18
N ASP A 532 25.11 15.93 18.00
CA ASP A 532 26.02 16.88 17.36
C ASP A 532 25.81 16.91 15.82
N PRO A 533 25.32 18.02 15.24
CA PRO A 533 25.11 18.13 13.80
C PRO A 533 26.42 18.21 12.99
N ASP A 534 27.60 18.28 13.62
CA ASP A 534 28.89 18.27 12.96
C ASP A 534 29.53 16.87 12.90
N SER A 535 28.99 15.87 13.63
CA SER A 535 29.38 14.45 13.54
C SER A 535 28.87 13.76 12.25
N ILE A 536 29.42 12.61 11.85
CA ILE A 536 28.82 11.80 10.78
C ILE A 536 27.48 11.23 11.26
N PHE A 537 26.38 11.54 10.56
CA PHE A 537 25.09 10.87 10.79
C PHE A 537 25.07 9.55 10.00
N ASP A 538 25.26 8.44 10.71
CA ASP A 538 25.20 7.09 10.15
C ASP A 538 23.79 6.51 10.39
N VAL A 539 23.04 6.30 9.31
CA VAL A 539 21.59 6.09 9.37
C VAL A 539 21.19 4.74 8.80
N GLN A 540 20.59 3.88 9.63
CA GLN A 540 20.00 2.62 9.21
C GLN A 540 18.50 2.57 9.55
N VAL A 541 17.66 3.01 8.60
CA VAL A 541 16.20 3.04 8.74
C VAL A 541 15.55 2.05 7.78
N LYS A 542 14.91 1.01 8.33
CA LYS A 542 14.18 -0.06 7.61
C LYS A 542 13.52 -1.00 8.61
N ARG A 543 12.55 -1.81 8.17
CA ARG A 543 12.00 -2.93 8.97
C ARG A 543 13.12 -3.72 9.65
N LEU A 544 12.91 -4.17 10.88
CA LEU A 544 13.90 -4.98 11.57
C LEU A 544 13.79 -6.44 11.13
N HIS A 545 14.89 -7.01 10.64
CA HIS A 545 14.93 -8.39 10.17
C HIS A 545 16.38 -8.89 10.11
N GLU A 546 16.61 -10.17 10.39
CA GLU A 546 17.94 -10.79 10.33
C GLU A 546 18.70 -10.52 9.03
N TYR A 547 18.09 -10.74 7.85
CA TYR A 547 18.78 -10.51 6.57
C TYR A 547 19.16 -9.04 6.33
N LYS A 548 18.58 -8.09 7.07
CA LYS A 548 18.90 -6.65 6.98
C LYS A 548 20.07 -6.26 7.88
N ARG A 549 20.51 -7.17 8.74
CA ARG A 549 21.77 -7.12 9.49
C ARG A 549 21.94 -5.85 10.35
N GLN A 550 20.88 -5.37 11.00
CA GLN A 550 21.02 -4.30 12.00
C GLN A 550 21.95 -4.71 13.16
N HIS A 551 21.94 -5.99 13.53
CA HIS A 551 22.86 -6.55 14.55
C HIS A 551 24.33 -6.48 14.11
N LEU A 552 24.64 -6.63 12.82
CA LEU A 552 26.01 -6.44 12.31
C LEU A 552 26.47 -4.99 12.49
N ASN A 553 25.59 -4.02 12.23
CA ASN A 553 25.88 -2.61 12.47
C ASN A 553 26.11 -2.35 13.97
N ALA A 554 25.24 -2.89 14.83
CA ALA A 554 25.38 -2.79 16.28
C ALA A 554 26.71 -3.39 16.81
N LEU A 555 27.16 -4.53 16.24
CA LEU A 555 28.46 -5.12 16.59
C LEU A 555 29.63 -4.23 16.17
N GLN A 556 29.54 -3.53 15.02
CA GLN A 556 30.55 -2.54 14.64
C GLN A 556 30.60 -1.38 15.64
N ILE A 557 29.43 -0.86 16.06
CA ILE A 557 29.34 0.21 17.06
C ILE A 557 30.00 -0.22 18.38
N LEU A 558 29.72 -1.44 18.84
CA LEU A 558 30.35 -2.00 20.04
C LEU A 558 31.87 -2.09 19.90
N THR A 559 32.37 -2.51 18.73
CA THR A 559 33.80 -2.63 18.45
C THR A 559 34.47 -1.25 18.45
N ASP A 560 33.87 -0.25 17.80
CA ASP A 560 34.38 1.12 17.78
C ASP A 560 34.40 1.71 19.19
N TYR A 561 33.34 1.49 19.97
CA TYR A 561 33.22 1.94 21.35
C TYR A 561 34.31 1.33 22.25
N GLN A 562 34.55 0.02 22.15
CA GLN A 562 35.61 -0.65 22.92
C GLN A 562 36.99 -0.11 22.54
N ARG A 563 37.28 0.04 21.24
CA ARG A 563 38.54 0.60 20.75
C ARG A 563 38.80 2.00 21.30
N LEU A 564 37.79 2.88 21.30
CA LEU A 564 37.93 4.25 21.83
C LEU A 564 38.10 4.29 23.35
N ARG A 565 37.59 3.29 24.08
CA ARG A 565 37.82 3.16 25.52
C ARG A 565 39.24 2.70 25.85
N GLU A 566 39.82 1.85 25.02
CA GLU A 566 41.18 1.32 25.18
C GLU A 566 42.24 2.33 24.75
N ASP A 567 41.97 3.08 23.66
CA ASP A 567 42.84 4.15 23.16
C ASP A 567 42.04 5.45 22.94
N PRO A 568 41.99 6.33 23.96
CA PRO A 568 41.30 7.62 23.86
C PRO A 568 41.89 8.58 22.80
N ASN A 569 43.11 8.32 22.31
CA ASN A 569 43.76 9.13 21.27
C ASN A 569 43.65 8.51 19.88
N ALA A 570 42.89 7.41 19.74
CA ALA A 570 42.69 6.76 18.45
C ALA A 570 42.08 7.76 17.46
N ASP A 571 42.61 7.77 16.24
CA ASP A 571 42.06 8.56 15.15
C ASP A 571 40.64 8.06 14.81
N PHE A 572 39.63 8.86 15.17
CA PHE A 572 38.22 8.55 14.97
C PHE A 572 37.42 9.82 14.71
N VAL A 573 36.75 9.87 13.56
CA VAL A 573 35.82 10.95 13.23
C VAL A 573 34.52 10.74 14.02
N PRO A 574 34.04 11.73 14.79
CA PRO A 574 32.80 11.61 15.57
C PRO A 574 31.61 11.13 14.74
N ARG A 575 30.80 10.23 15.30
CA ARG A 575 29.62 9.65 14.62
C ARG A 575 28.40 9.63 15.53
N THR A 576 27.24 9.89 14.95
CA THR A 576 25.92 9.67 15.56
C THR A 576 25.22 8.57 14.78
N TYR A 577 25.02 7.42 15.41
CA TYR A 577 24.33 6.27 14.84
C TYR A 577 22.81 6.39 15.04
N ILE A 578 22.03 6.32 13.97
CA ILE A 578 20.59 6.56 13.96
C ILE A 578 19.89 5.32 13.40
N PHE A 579 19.08 4.69 14.24
CA PHE A 579 18.24 3.56 13.86
C PHE A 579 16.77 3.96 13.82
N GLY A 580 16.04 3.42 12.84
CA GLY A 580 14.59 3.52 12.76
C GLY A 580 14.03 2.21 12.21
N ALA A 581 13.46 1.38 13.08
CA ALA A 581 13.03 0.04 12.70
C ALA A 581 11.93 -0.49 13.60
N LYS A 582 10.93 -1.13 13.00
CA LYS A 582 9.91 -1.93 13.69
C LYS A 582 10.16 -3.42 13.44
N ALA A 583 10.09 -4.24 14.48
CA ALA A 583 10.05 -5.69 14.38
C ALA A 583 8.58 -6.16 14.27
N ALA A 584 8.29 -7.20 13.50
CA ALA A 584 6.94 -7.80 13.54
C ALA A 584 6.64 -8.32 14.97
N ALA A 585 5.38 -8.24 15.42
CA ALA A 585 5.02 -8.52 16.81
C ALA A 585 5.44 -9.93 17.27
N GLY A 586 5.21 -10.94 16.42
CA GLY A 586 5.61 -12.33 16.68
C GLY A 586 7.11 -12.63 16.47
N TYR A 587 7.91 -11.68 15.99
CA TYR A 587 9.32 -11.91 15.65
C TYR A 587 10.24 -11.59 16.83
N TYR A 588 10.29 -12.51 17.78
CA TYR A 588 11.03 -12.34 19.05
C TYR A 588 12.51 -12.00 18.85
N PHE A 589 13.23 -12.72 17.99
CA PHE A 589 14.66 -12.48 17.74
C PHE A 589 14.92 -11.07 17.19
N ALA A 590 14.04 -10.57 16.31
CA ALA A 590 14.10 -9.19 15.87
C ALA A 590 13.93 -8.22 17.07
N LYS A 591 12.95 -8.44 17.95
CA LYS A 591 12.80 -7.60 19.16
C LYS A 591 14.04 -7.63 20.06
N GLN A 592 14.75 -8.75 20.15
CA GLN A 592 16.04 -8.83 20.87
C GLN A 592 17.13 -7.97 20.23
N ILE A 593 17.20 -7.90 18.90
CA ILE A 593 18.15 -7.02 18.20
C ILE A 593 17.84 -5.54 18.50
N ILE A 594 16.56 -5.14 18.57
CA ILE A 594 16.19 -3.77 18.99
C ILE A 594 16.73 -3.49 20.39
N ARG A 595 16.48 -4.40 21.34
CA ARG A 595 16.96 -4.25 22.70
C ARG A 595 18.48 -4.14 22.75
N PHE A 596 19.20 -5.00 22.02
CA PHE A 596 20.66 -4.91 21.94
C PHE A 596 21.14 -3.54 21.45
N ILE A 597 20.50 -2.97 20.42
CA ILE A 597 20.84 -1.63 19.91
C ILE A 597 20.57 -0.55 20.97
N VAL A 598 19.45 -0.65 21.70
CA VAL A 598 19.11 0.31 22.75
C VAL A 598 20.08 0.20 23.92
N ASP A 599 20.46 -1.02 24.33
CA ASP A 599 21.39 -1.26 25.45
C ASP A 599 22.84 -0.78 25.13
N LEU A 600 23.17 -0.54 23.87
CA LEU A 600 24.47 0.04 23.46
C LEU A 600 24.54 1.57 23.62
N GLY A 601 23.39 2.26 23.56
CA GLY A 601 23.31 3.72 23.64
C GLY A 601 22.99 4.19 25.05
#